data_AF-A0A453B8F7-F1
#
_entry.id   AF-A0A453B8F7-F1
#
_cell.length_a   1.000
_cell.length_b   1.000
_cell.length_c   1.000
_cell.angle_alpha   90.00
_cell.angle_beta   90.00
_cell.angle_gamma   90.00
#
_symmetry.space_group_name_H-M   'P 1'
#
loop_
_entity.id
_entity.type
_entity.pdbx_description
1 polymer ?
#
loop_
_entity_poly.entity_id
_entity_poly.type
_entity_poly.pdbx_seq_one_letter_code
_entity_poly.pdbx_strand_id
1 'polypeptide(L)'
;MSQKKTKVDAVVEGERYGAGTGTAHVDHLSDLPDALLHKVMSFLWAWEVARTCVLSRRWRNLWASVPCLDLRVCCKARHRRLPMRFARFANHFLLLREVSAPLDTLRLLSSPTSSVDDDSMPYSPKYDDDREDYCSTDVDMWIRAAINRRARFIELSHHPRDDAFSDLEHVPFISCHLKHLHLSECRIMADLSIAAPSLVSLRCVIPYHRAPSFENLGSLATGTIM
;
A
#
# COMPACT_ATOMS: atom_id res chain seq x y z
N MET A 1 73.00 -31.68 15.33
CA MET A 1 74.04 -30.67 15.04
C MET A 1 73.36 -29.59 14.19
N SER A 2 72.96 -28.44 14.76
CA SER A 2 73.74 -27.17 14.74
C SER A 2 74.12 -26.79 13.29
N GLN A 3 73.75 -25.66 12.69
CA GLN A 3 73.37 -24.33 13.19
C GLN A 3 72.66 -23.50 12.11
N LYS A 4 71.84 -22.54 12.57
CA LYS A 4 71.74 -21.12 12.18
C LYS A 4 71.66 -20.73 10.70
N LYS A 5 70.58 -20.01 10.38
CA LYS A 5 70.71 -18.68 9.75
C LYS A 5 69.59 -17.73 10.17
N THR A 6 69.99 -16.74 10.95
CA THR A 6 69.30 -15.49 11.28
C THR A 6 69.11 -14.62 10.04
N LYS A 7 67.96 -13.96 9.92
CA LYS A 7 67.89 -12.62 9.32
C LYS A 7 66.78 -11.82 10.01
N VAL A 8 67.12 -10.56 10.24
CA VAL A 8 66.57 -9.57 11.15
C VAL A 8 65.60 -8.66 10.39
N ASP A 9 64.85 -7.85 11.15
CA ASP A 9 64.16 -6.59 10.77
C ASP A 9 62.68 -6.76 10.36
N ALA A 10 61.71 -5.97 10.84
CA ALA A 10 61.71 -4.76 11.65
C ALA A 10 60.39 -4.66 12.43
N VAL A 11 60.49 -4.11 13.64
CA VAL A 11 59.37 -3.58 14.43
C VAL A 11 58.81 -2.36 13.68
N VAL A 12 57.53 -2.39 13.35
CA VAL A 12 56.76 -1.17 13.07
C VAL A 12 55.52 -1.22 13.95
N GLU A 13 55.64 -0.58 15.11
CA GLU A 13 54.52 -0.13 15.91
C GLU A 13 53.72 0.88 15.07
N GLY A 14 52.52 0.48 14.69
CA GLY A 14 51.50 1.36 14.15
C GLY A 14 50.43 1.58 15.19
N GLU A 15 50.75 2.25 16.29
CA GLU A 15 49.76 2.91 17.11
C GLU A 15 48.99 3.92 16.24
N ARG A 16 47.73 3.64 15.96
CA ARG A 16 46.78 4.69 15.60
C ARG A 16 45.63 4.66 16.58
N TYR A 17 45.81 5.52 17.58
CA TYR A 17 44.77 6.16 18.35
C TYR A 17 43.58 6.51 17.46
N GLY A 18 42.48 5.82 17.75
CA GLY A 18 41.16 6.11 17.21
C GLY A 18 40.14 5.86 18.31
N ALA A 19 40.39 6.41 19.50
CA ALA A 19 39.37 6.56 20.54
C ALA A 19 38.32 7.58 20.05
N GLY A 20 37.53 7.17 19.07
CA GLY A 20 36.24 7.78 18.80
C GLY A 20 35.28 7.19 19.82
N THR A 21 35.18 7.80 21.00
CA THR A 21 33.98 7.70 21.82
C THR A 21 32.86 8.46 21.11
N GLY A 22 32.49 8.01 19.92
CA GLY A 22 31.13 8.18 19.46
C GLY A 22 30.32 7.33 20.41
N THR A 23 29.47 7.94 21.23
CA THR A 23 28.31 7.23 21.75
C THR A 23 27.66 6.60 20.52
N ALA A 24 27.92 5.32 20.29
CA ALA A 24 27.27 4.56 19.22
C ALA A 24 25.80 4.73 19.54
N HIS A 25 25.12 5.60 18.79
CA HIS A 25 23.72 5.87 18.98
C HIS A 25 23.05 4.52 18.76
N VAL A 26 22.65 3.88 19.86
CA VAL A 26 22.16 2.51 19.82
C VAL A 26 20.93 2.54 18.91
N ASP A 27 21.05 1.90 17.76
CA ASP A 27 19.96 1.86 16.78
C ASP A 27 18.93 0.83 17.23
N HIS A 28 18.13 1.25 18.21
CA HIS A 28 17.06 0.44 18.77
C HIS A 28 16.02 0.03 17.72
N LEU A 29 15.95 0.74 16.58
CA LEU A 29 15.07 0.39 15.47
C LEU A 29 15.60 -0.82 14.70
N SER A 30 16.92 -0.96 14.60
CA SER A 30 17.60 -2.12 14.04
C SER A 30 17.66 -3.31 14.99
N ASP A 31 17.34 -3.15 16.27
CA ASP A 31 17.25 -4.26 17.24
C ASP A 31 15.85 -4.91 17.28
N LEU A 32 14.84 -4.27 16.67
CA LEU A 32 13.48 -4.81 16.63
C LEU A 32 13.40 -6.11 15.81
N PRO A 33 12.62 -7.12 16.24
CA PRO A 33 12.26 -8.27 15.43
C PRO A 33 11.46 -7.89 14.18
N ASP A 34 11.62 -8.66 13.10
CA ASP A 34 10.93 -8.41 11.81
C ASP A 34 9.40 -8.34 11.95
N ALA A 35 8.82 -9.15 12.84
CA ALA A 35 7.39 -9.13 13.11
C ALA A 35 6.89 -7.77 13.65
N LEU A 36 7.69 -7.09 14.48
CA LEU A 36 7.35 -5.76 14.97
C LEU A 36 7.54 -4.71 13.88
N LEU A 37 8.56 -4.85 13.03
CA LEU A 37 8.75 -3.97 11.87
C LEU A 37 7.57 -4.07 10.90
N HIS A 38 7.10 -5.29 10.60
CA HIS A 38 5.88 -5.52 9.82
C HIS A 38 4.66 -4.88 10.48
N LYS A 39 4.55 -4.97 11.81
CA LYS A 39 3.45 -4.36 12.55
C LYS A 39 3.47 -2.84 12.43
N VAL A 40 4.64 -2.21 12.59
CA VAL A 40 4.79 -0.75 12.40
C VAL A 40 4.42 -0.37 10.97
N MET A 41 5.00 -1.04 9.97
CA MET A 41 4.71 -0.79 8.55
C MET A 41 3.23 -0.98 8.20
N SER A 42 2.52 -1.90 8.88
CA SER A 42 1.09 -2.15 8.63
C SER A 42 0.18 -0.97 9.01
N PHE A 43 0.68 -0.03 9.82
CA PHE A 43 -0.02 1.21 10.17
C PHE A 43 0.30 2.38 9.25
N LEU A 44 1.26 2.22 8.34
CA LEU A 44 1.72 3.26 7.43
C LEU A 44 1.00 3.18 6.08
N TRP A 45 0.95 4.31 5.37
CA TRP A 45 0.55 4.31 3.97
C TRP A 45 1.65 3.75 3.08
N ALA A 46 1.28 3.28 1.88
CA ALA A 46 2.20 2.62 0.96
C ALA A 46 3.49 3.42 0.70
N TRP A 47 3.35 4.73 0.48
CA TRP A 47 4.50 5.61 0.21
C TRP A 47 5.30 5.96 1.46
N GLU A 48 4.69 5.89 2.64
CA GLU A 48 5.39 6.06 3.90
C GLU A 48 6.24 4.83 4.19
N VAL A 49 5.72 3.62 3.93
CA VAL A 49 6.51 2.39 3.98
C VAL A 49 7.74 2.53 3.08
N ALA A 50 7.55 2.91 1.81
CA ALA A 50 8.65 3.11 0.87
C ALA A 50 9.68 4.15 1.36
N ARG A 51 9.22 5.23 2.02
CA ARG A 51 10.11 6.23 2.63
C ARG A 51 10.88 5.67 3.82
N THR A 52 10.24 4.90 4.69
CA THR A 52 10.91 4.29 5.85
C THR A 52 11.98 3.26 5.47
N CYS A 53 11.95 2.73 4.24
CA CYS A 53 13.01 1.85 3.72
C CYS A 53 14.40 2.50 3.67
N VAL A 54 14.53 3.82 3.79
CA VAL A 54 15.84 4.50 3.88
C VAL A 54 16.47 4.38 5.26
N LEU A 55 15.66 4.07 6.30
CA LEU A 55 16.12 4.02 7.68
C LEU A 55 17.10 2.87 7.93
N SER A 56 16.86 1.70 7.31
CA SER A 56 17.82 0.59 7.34
C SER A 56 17.63 -0.41 6.20
N ARG A 57 18.65 -1.23 5.93
CA ARG A 57 18.58 -2.32 4.93
C ARG A 57 17.49 -3.34 5.26
N ARG A 58 17.21 -3.58 6.55
CA ARG A 58 16.16 -4.51 6.98
C ARG A 58 14.79 -4.02 6.56
N TRP A 59 14.48 -2.73 6.75
CA TRP A 59 13.21 -2.14 6.31
C TRP A 59 13.03 -2.25 4.79
N ARG A 60 14.11 -2.06 4.02
CA ARG A 60 14.11 -2.26 2.55
C ARG A 60 13.87 -3.71 2.12
N ASN A 61 14.17 -4.71 2.95
CA ASN A 61 13.89 -6.10 2.60
C ASN A 61 12.48 -6.53 3.01
N LEU A 62 11.92 -5.90 4.05
CA LEU A 62 10.62 -6.27 4.61
C LEU A 62 9.42 -5.61 3.92
N TRP A 63 9.58 -4.44 3.29
CA TRP A 63 8.43 -3.73 2.68
C TRP A 63 7.65 -4.61 1.67
N ALA A 64 8.34 -5.49 0.95
CA ALA A 64 7.78 -6.33 -0.10
C ALA A 64 6.82 -7.40 0.43
N SER A 65 6.90 -7.74 1.73
CA SER A 65 6.07 -8.74 2.41
C SER A 65 5.12 -8.13 3.44
N VAL A 66 5.00 -6.79 3.49
CA VAL A 66 4.07 -6.10 4.39
C VAL A 66 2.63 -6.49 4.08
N PRO A 67 1.84 -6.96 5.08
CA PRO A 67 0.52 -7.55 4.84
C PRO A 67 -0.59 -6.50 4.59
N CYS A 68 -0.36 -5.23 4.94
CA CYS A 68 -1.35 -4.17 4.83
C CYS A 68 -0.88 -3.12 3.83
N LEU A 69 -1.73 -2.79 2.86
CA LEU A 69 -1.50 -1.75 1.88
C LEU A 69 -2.61 -0.71 1.97
N ASP A 70 -2.26 0.50 2.37
CA ASP A 70 -3.17 1.63 2.42
C ASP A 70 -2.75 2.66 1.37
N LEU A 71 -3.60 2.78 0.34
CA LEU A 71 -3.47 3.66 -0.82
C LEU A 71 -4.49 4.80 -0.76
N ARG A 72 -5.12 5.07 0.39
CA ARG A 72 -6.11 6.13 0.49
C ARG A 72 -5.44 7.50 0.44
N VAL A 73 -5.56 8.17 -0.69
CA VAL A 73 -5.03 9.53 -0.90
C VAL A 73 -6.10 10.55 -0.58
N CYS A 74 -6.17 11.02 0.67
CA CYS A 74 -7.08 12.13 0.99
C CYS A 74 -6.32 13.45 0.89
N CYS A 75 -6.72 14.30 -0.04
CA CYS A 75 -6.20 15.67 -0.22
C CYS A 75 -6.31 16.58 1.02
N LYS A 76 -7.08 16.19 2.05
CA LYS A 76 -7.15 16.89 3.34
C LYS A 76 -5.93 16.62 4.22
N ALA A 77 -5.07 15.66 3.87
CA ALA A 77 -3.83 15.35 4.57
C ALA A 77 -2.72 16.37 4.21
N ARG A 78 -2.95 17.65 4.52
CA ARG A 78 -2.05 18.80 4.24
C ARG A 78 -0.62 18.65 4.76
N HIS A 79 -0.32 17.63 5.56
CA HIS A 79 1.00 17.36 6.14
C HIS A 79 1.72 16.16 5.52
N ARG A 80 1.17 15.51 4.49
CA ARG A 80 1.76 14.30 3.94
C ARG A 80 1.97 14.45 2.44
N ARG A 81 3.24 14.67 2.06
CA ARG A 81 3.65 14.77 0.65
C ARG A 81 3.29 13.48 -0.08
N LEU A 82 2.51 13.56 -1.14
CA LEU A 82 2.19 12.43 -1.99
C LEU A 82 3.37 12.09 -2.93
N PRO A 83 3.46 10.85 -3.43
CA PRO A 83 4.34 10.54 -4.55
C PRO A 83 3.94 11.34 -5.79
N MET A 84 4.91 11.97 -6.44
CA MET A 84 4.74 12.52 -7.78
C MET A 84 4.41 11.35 -8.72
N ARG A 85 3.23 11.34 -9.35
CA ARG A 85 2.64 10.21 -10.11
C ARG A 85 2.25 9.01 -9.24
N PHE A 86 1.17 9.20 -8.47
CA PHE A 86 0.66 8.19 -7.55
C PHE A 86 0.33 6.84 -8.22
N ALA A 87 -0.34 6.82 -9.39
CA ALA A 87 -0.68 5.56 -10.06
C ALA A 87 0.56 4.74 -10.38
N ARG A 88 1.60 5.38 -10.94
CA ARG A 88 2.86 4.72 -11.25
C ARG A 88 3.53 4.15 -10.01
N PHE A 89 3.52 4.90 -8.91
CA PHE A 89 4.03 4.42 -7.64
C PHE A 89 3.25 3.19 -7.15
N ALA A 90 1.92 3.25 -7.10
CA ALA A 90 1.07 2.16 -6.63
C ALA A 90 1.24 0.89 -7.49
N ASN A 91 1.24 1.04 -8.82
CA ASN A 91 1.48 -0.04 -9.77
C ASN A 91 2.85 -0.69 -9.52
N HIS A 92 3.91 0.11 -9.41
CA HIS A 92 5.25 -0.41 -9.14
C HIS A 92 5.34 -1.09 -7.77
N PHE A 93 4.73 -0.51 -6.75
CA PHE A 93 4.69 -1.07 -5.39
C PHE A 93 4.01 -2.45 -5.39
N LEU A 94 2.87 -2.59 -6.06
CA LEU A 94 2.15 -3.88 -6.18
C LEU A 94 2.92 -4.92 -7.02
N LEU A 95 3.59 -4.50 -8.09
CA LEU A 95 4.37 -5.38 -8.96
C LEU A 95 5.63 -5.92 -8.26
N LEU A 96 6.32 -5.07 -7.51
CA LEU A 96 7.57 -5.42 -6.85
C LEU A 96 7.39 -6.17 -5.51
N ARG A 97 6.17 -6.28 -4.98
CA ARG A 97 5.90 -7.10 -3.78
C ARG A 97 6.26 -8.55 -4.03
N GLU A 98 6.76 -9.21 -2.98
CA GLU A 98 7.14 -10.61 -2.99
C GLU A 98 5.95 -11.47 -3.45
N VAL A 99 6.17 -12.34 -4.43
CA VAL A 99 5.10 -13.10 -5.10
C VAL A 99 4.36 -14.02 -4.12
N SER A 100 5.09 -14.59 -3.16
CA SER A 100 4.56 -15.52 -2.16
C SER A 100 3.89 -14.82 -0.97
N ALA A 101 4.18 -13.54 -0.75
CA ALA A 101 3.69 -12.82 0.44
C ALA A 101 2.21 -12.39 0.25
N PRO A 102 1.29 -12.90 1.08
CA PRO A 102 -0.12 -12.52 0.98
C PRO A 102 -0.29 -11.04 1.27
N LEU A 103 -1.34 -10.45 0.68
CA LEU A 103 -1.76 -9.09 0.99
C LEU A 103 -3.01 -9.17 1.87
N ASP A 104 -2.88 -9.23 3.19
CA ASP A 104 -4.04 -9.38 4.07
C ASP A 104 -5.07 -8.25 3.92
N THR A 105 -4.63 -6.99 3.79
CA THR A 105 -5.49 -5.80 3.79
C THR A 105 -5.14 -4.87 2.64
N LEU A 106 -6.14 -4.48 1.85
CA LEU A 106 -6.04 -3.40 0.86
C LEU A 106 -7.07 -2.31 1.19
N ARG A 107 -6.62 -1.06 1.32
CA ARG A 107 -7.49 0.12 1.44
C ARG A 107 -7.20 1.08 0.29
N LEU A 108 -8.26 1.55 -0.36
CA LEU A 108 -8.17 2.43 -1.50
C LEU A 108 -9.33 3.44 -1.51
N LEU A 109 -9.10 4.56 -2.19
CA LEU A 109 -10.18 5.48 -2.55
C LEU A 109 -10.62 5.21 -3.98
N SER A 110 -11.84 5.62 -4.27
CA SER A 110 -12.38 5.68 -5.62
C SER A 110 -11.57 6.68 -6.47
N SER A 111 -11.62 6.56 -7.80
CA SER A 111 -10.99 7.51 -8.72
C SER A 111 -11.50 8.93 -8.49
N PRO A 112 -10.64 9.96 -8.48
CA PRO A 112 -11.11 11.33 -8.66
C PRO A 112 -11.77 11.43 -10.05
N THR A 113 -12.87 12.18 -10.16
CA THR A 113 -13.33 12.63 -11.48
C THR A 113 -12.18 13.35 -12.15
N SER A 114 -11.77 12.91 -13.35
CA SER A 114 -11.07 13.80 -14.25
C SER A 114 -12.00 14.99 -14.44
N SER A 115 -11.70 16.13 -13.83
CA SER A 115 -12.36 17.36 -14.21
C SER A 115 -12.07 17.50 -15.69
N VAL A 116 -13.04 17.15 -16.54
CA VAL A 116 -13.08 17.66 -17.90
C VAL A 116 -12.86 19.16 -17.73
N ASP A 117 -11.86 19.68 -18.43
CA ASP A 117 -11.40 21.06 -18.32
C ASP A 117 -12.62 22.00 -18.29
N ASP A 118 -13.04 22.43 -17.09
CA ASP A 118 -14.00 23.50 -16.96
C ASP A 118 -13.23 24.78 -17.28
N ASP A 119 -13.17 25.10 -18.57
CA ASP A 119 -12.62 26.33 -19.13
C ASP A 119 -13.26 27.61 -18.52
N SER A 120 -14.24 27.47 -17.62
CA SER A 120 -14.96 28.55 -16.96
C SER A 120 -14.26 29.14 -15.73
N MET A 121 -13.12 28.61 -15.26
CA MET A 121 -12.39 29.15 -14.09
C MET A 121 -11.02 29.75 -14.48
N PRO A 122 -10.97 31.02 -14.93
CA PRO A 122 -9.75 31.65 -15.44
C PRO A 122 -8.71 32.01 -14.35
N TYR A 123 -8.96 31.70 -13.08
CA TYR A 123 -8.01 31.92 -12.00
C TYR A 123 -8.00 30.77 -10.99
N SER A 124 -7.59 29.59 -11.47
CA SER A 124 -6.99 28.58 -10.60
C SER A 124 -5.50 28.92 -10.44
N PRO A 125 -4.99 29.21 -9.22
CA PRO A 125 -3.56 29.38 -9.00
C PRO A 125 -2.82 28.14 -9.52
N LYS A 126 -1.85 28.35 -10.42
CA LYS A 126 -0.90 27.34 -10.96
C LYS A 126 0.04 26.73 -9.91
N TYR A 127 -0.34 26.77 -8.64
CA TYR A 127 0.40 26.24 -7.51
C TYR A 127 -0.53 25.26 -6.81
N ASP A 128 -0.48 24.01 -7.26
CA ASP A 128 -0.47 22.79 -6.45
C ASP A 128 -0.62 21.62 -7.43
N ASP A 129 0.52 21.06 -7.84
CA ASP A 129 0.69 19.78 -8.55
C ASP A 129 0.33 18.59 -7.61
N ASP A 130 -0.72 18.78 -6.81
CA ASP A 130 -1.31 17.82 -5.86
C ASP A 130 -2.58 17.17 -6.44
N ARG A 131 -2.73 17.24 -7.77
CA ARG A 131 -3.77 16.49 -8.48
C ARG A 131 -3.38 15.02 -8.49
N GLU A 132 -4.32 14.20 -8.05
CA GLU A 132 -4.19 12.76 -8.02
C GLU A 132 -4.23 12.21 -9.45
N ASP A 133 -3.15 11.56 -9.87
CA ASP A 133 -2.93 11.03 -11.22
C ASP A 133 -3.25 9.53 -11.24
N TYR A 134 -4.51 9.16 -10.99
CA TYR A 134 -5.02 7.78 -11.16
C TYR A 134 -6.49 7.79 -11.60
N CYS A 135 -6.90 6.76 -12.35
CA CYS A 135 -8.27 6.61 -12.84
C CYS A 135 -8.96 5.34 -12.30
N SER A 136 -10.24 5.12 -12.66
CA SER A 136 -10.99 3.90 -12.31
C SER A 136 -10.29 2.62 -12.81
N THR A 137 -9.62 2.69 -13.96
CA THR A 137 -8.85 1.55 -14.50
C THR A 137 -7.67 1.17 -13.61
N ASP A 138 -6.97 2.15 -13.01
CA ASP A 138 -5.88 1.86 -12.07
C ASP A 138 -6.42 1.21 -10.80
N VAL A 139 -7.51 1.75 -10.25
CA VAL A 139 -8.21 1.20 -9.08
C VAL A 139 -8.60 -0.27 -9.32
N ASP A 140 -9.17 -0.55 -10.48
CA ASP A 140 -9.52 -1.90 -10.91
C ASP A 140 -8.31 -2.84 -10.94
N MET A 141 -7.19 -2.38 -11.50
CA MET A 141 -5.94 -3.14 -11.52
C MET A 141 -5.44 -3.45 -10.11
N TRP A 142 -5.53 -2.50 -9.17
CA TRP A 142 -5.08 -2.69 -7.79
C TRP A 142 -5.94 -3.71 -7.04
N ILE A 143 -7.26 -3.66 -7.25
CA ILE A 143 -8.18 -4.64 -6.67
C ILE A 143 -7.87 -6.04 -7.22
N ARG A 144 -7.71 -6.20 -8.53
CA ARG A 144 -7.33 -7.49 -9.15
C ARG A 144 -6.00 -8.01 -8.58
N ALA A 145 -5.01 -7.13 -8.42
CA ALA A 145 -3.72 -7.49 -7.83
C ALA A 145 -3.86 -7.99 -6.39
N ALA A 146 -4.72 -7.38 -5.58
CA ALA A 146 -4.99 -7.82 -4.22
C ALA A 146 -5.72 -9.17 -4.15
N ILE A 147 -6.73 -9.37 -5.00
CA ILE A 147 -7.45 -10.63 -5.10
C ILE A 147 -6.48 -11.77 -5.45
N ASN A 148 -5.64 -11.57 -6.47
CA ASN A 148 -4.62 -12.54 -6.88
C ASN A 148 -3.59 -12.84 -5.78
N ARG A 149 -3.39 -11.89 -4.85
CA ARG A 149 -2.49 -12.03 -3.69
C ARG A 149 -3.21 -12.47 -2.42
N ARG A 150 -4.38 -13.12 -2.58
CA ARG A 150 -5.16 -13.77 -1.51
C ARG A 150 -5.63 -12.80 -0.43
N ALA A 151 -6.04 -11.59 -0.84
CA ALA A 151 -6.49 -10.59 0.10
C ALA A 151 -7.71 -11.03 0.92
N ARG A 152 -7.66 -10.69 2.22
CA ARG A 152 -8.69 -11.05 3.21
C ARG A 152 -9.61 -9.88 3.51
N PHE A 153 -9.11 -8.66 3.41
CA PHE A 153 -9.84 -7.44 3.66
C PHE A 153 -9.62 -6.46 2.52
N ILE A 154 -10.72 -6.03 1.87
CA ILE A 154 -10.69 -4.97 0.86
C ILE A 154 -11.67 -3.88 1.28
N GLU A 155 -11.18 -2.64 1.34
CA GLU A 155 -11.96 -1.45 1.64
C GLU A 155 -11.80 -0.42 0.52
N LEU A 156 -12.92 -0.11 -0.12
CA LEU A 156 -13.06 0.93 -1.11
C LEU A 156 -13.97 2.01 -0.56
N SER A 157 -13.47 3.24 -0.54
CA SER A 157 -14.20 4.41 -0.06
C SER A 157 -14.29 5.51 -1.09
N HIS A 158 -15.36 6.29 -1.01
CA HIS A 158 -15.59 7.45 -1.87
C HIS A 158 -14.47 8.49 -1.78
N HIS A 159 -14.12 9.05 -2.94
CA HIS A 159 -13.14 10.11 -3.06
C HIS A 159 -13.77 11.48 -2.78
N PRO A 160 -13.25 12.29 -1.84
CA PRO A 160 -13.94 13.50 -1.36
C PRO A 160 -14.00 14.68 -2.35
N ARG A 161 -13.34 14.58 -3.51
CA ARG A 161 -13.42 15.55 -4.61
C ARG A 161 -14.23 15.04 -5.80
N ASP A 162 -14.82 13.87 -5.66
CA ASP A 162 -15.56 13.21 -6.72
C ASP A 162 -17.05 13.52 -6.52
N ASP A 163 -17.66 14.26 -7.44
CA ASP A 163 -19.14 14.43 -7.46
C ASP A 163 -19.81 13.25 -8.22
N ALA A 164 -19.03 12.43 -8.92
CA ALA A 164 -19.47 11.30 -9.73
C ALA A 164 -18.72 10.02 -9.32
N PHE A 165 -19.08 9.52 -8.13
CA PHE A 165 -18.74 8.20 -7.59
C PHE A 165 -18.19 7.21 -8.62
N SER A 166 -16.97 6.72 -8.40
CA SER A 166 -16.28 5.90 -9.38
C SER A 166 -17.01 4.60 -9.72
N ASP A 167 -17.04 4.30 -11.01
CA ASP A 167 -17.69 3.12 -11.57
C ASP A 167 -16.81 1.88 -11.40
N LEU A 168 -17.35 0.84 -10.77
CA LEU A 168 -16.78 -0.52 -10.83
C LEU A 168 -17.35 -1.23 -12.06
N GLU A 169 -16.82 -0.95 -13.25
CA GLU A 169 -17.36 -1.55 -14.49
C GLU A 169 -16.85 -2.97 -14.76
N HIS A 170 -15.63 -3.34 -14.31
CA HIS A 170 -14.93 -4.51 -14.86
C HIS A 170 -14.18 -5.40 -13.86
N VAL A 171 -14.53 -5.38 -12.57
CA VAL A 171 -13.86 -6.24 -11.57
C VAL A 171 -14.84 -7.18 -10.88
N PRO A 172 -14.93 -8.45 -11.31
CA PRO A 172 -15.62 -9.46 -10.53
C PRO A 172 -14.76 -9.78 -9.29
N PHE A 173 -15.36 -9.72 -8.12
CA PHE A 173 -14.70 -10.07 -6.85
C PHE A 173 -14.77 -11.57 -6.64
N ILE A 174 -13.93 -12.33 -7.36
CA ILE A 174 -13.86 -13.79 -7.25
C ILE A 174 -12.68 -14.16 -6.34
N SER A 175 -12.95 -14.56 -5.10
CA SER A 175 -11.90 -14.92 -4.15
C SER A 175 -12.39 -15.88 -3.08
N CYS A 176 -11.69 -17.01 -2.91
CA CYS A 176 -11.90 -17.91 -1.78
C CYS A 176 -11.21 -17.46 -0.49
N HIS A 177 -10.43 -16.38 -0.52
CA HIS A 177 -9.67 -15.88 0.62
C HIS A 177 -10.24 -14.61 1.25
N LEU A 178 -11.09 -13.89 0.51
CA LEU A 178 -11.71 -12.66 0.96
C LEU A 178 -12.70 -12.95 2.09
N LYS A 179 -12.50 -12.28 3.24
CA LYS A 179 -13.33 -12.41 4.44
C LYS A 179 -14.17 -11.16 4.71
N HIS A 180 -13.64 -10.00 4.36
CA HIS A 180 -14.28 -8.72 4.61
C HIS A 180 -14.21 -7.86 3.35
N LEU A 181 -15.38 -7.41 2.89
CA LEU A 181 -15.51 -6.48 1.79
C LEU A 181 -16.30 -5.26 2.26
N HIS A 182 -15.65 -4.09 2.24
CA HIS A 182 -16.25 -2.82 2.58
C HIS A 182 -16.27 -1.93 1.34
N LEU A 183 -17.48 -1.64 0.85
CA LEU A 183 -17.75 -0.72 -0.24
C LEU A 183 -18.58 0.42 0.36
N SER A 184 -17.97 1.60 0.49
CA SER A 184 -18.63 2.78 1.05
C SER A 184 -18.85 3.82 -0.04
N GLU A 185 -20.12 4.20 -0.25
CA GLU A 185 -20.53 5.25 -1.20
C GLU A 185 -19.97 5.01 -2.62
N CYS A 186 -20.16 3.79 -3.16
CA CYS A 186 -19.64 3.40 -4.47
C CYS A 186 -20.80 3.26 -5.48
N ARG A 187 -20.68 3.86 -6.66
CA ARG A 187 -21.65 3.71 -7.74
C ARG A 187 -21.35 2.44 -8.53
N ILE A 188 -22.24 1.46 -8.40
CA ILE A 188 -22.18 0.21 -9.15
C ILE A 188 -23.04 0.39 -10.41
N MET A 189 -22.39 0.58 -11.56
CA MET A 189 -23.07 0.75 -12.86
C MET A 189 -23.22 -0.55 -13.66
N ALA A 190 -22.29 -1.49 -13.48
CA ALA A 190 -22.34 -2.83 -14.08
C ALA A 190 -22.81 -3.90 -13.08
N ASP A 191 -23.15 -5.09 -13.57
CA ASP A 191 -23.48 -6.25 -12.73
C ASP A 191 -22.23 -6.71 -11.97
N LEU A 192 -22.00 -6.11 -10.81
CA LEU A 192 -20.87 -6.44 -9.95
C LEU A 192 -21.06 -7.84 -9.38
N SER A 193 -20.39 -8.82 -10.00
CA SER A 193 -20.38 -10.21 -9.53
C SER A 193 -19.40 -10.37 -8.38
N ILE A 194 -19.92 -10.72 -7.20
CA ILE A 194 -19.12 -11.05 -6.02
C ILE A 194 -19.27 -12.56 -5.78
N ALA A 195 -18.18 -13.30 -6.00
CA ALA A 195 -18.09 -14.74 -5.77
C ALA A 195 -17.01 -15.04 -4.72
N ALA A 196 -17.41 -14.97 -3.44
CA ALA A 196 -16.50 -15.13 -2.31
C ALA A 196 -17.08 -16.07 -1.25
N PRO A 197 -16.81 -17.39 -1.33
CA PRO A 197 -17.41 -18.39 -0.43
C PRO A 197 -16.98 -18.24 1.03
N SER A 198 -15.84 -17.62 1.27
CA SER A 198 -15.28 -17.36 2.62
C SER A 198 -15.64 -15.97 3.17
N LEU A 199 -16.48 -15.20 2.47
CA LEU A 199 -16.84 -13.85 2.87
C LEU A 199 -17.68 -13.91 4.15
N VAL A 200 -17.20 -13.28 5.21
CA VAL A 200 -17.87 -13.22 6.53
C VAL A 200 -18.65 -11.92 6.68
N SER A 201 -18.05 -10.80 6.24
CA SER A 201 -18.65 -9.47 6.35
C SER A 201 -18.68 -8.78 5.00
N LEU A 202 -19.87 -8.36 4.61
CA LEU A 202 -20.09 -7.48 3.48
C LEU A 202 -20.76 -6.20 3.98
N ARG A 203 -20.14 -5.06 3.74
CA ARG A 203 -20.74 -3.76 3.98
C ARG A 203 -20.78 -3.02 2.66
N CYS A 204 -21.97 -2.77 2.16
CA CYS A 204 -22.23 -1.97 0.97
C CYS A 204 -23.14 -0.81 1.39
N VAL A 205 -22.63 0.41 1.37
CA VAL A 205 -23.39 1.60 1.76
C VAL A 205 -23.65 2.43 0.50
N ILE A 206 -24.92 2.52 0.11
CA ILE A 206 -25.46 3.34 -1.00
C ILE A 206 -25.04 2.87 -2.41
N PRO A 207 -25.63 1.79 -2.95
CA PRO A 207 -25.54 1.48 -4.37
C PRO A 207 -26.48 2.39 -5.17
N TYR A 208 -25.93 3.37 -5.91
CA TYR A 208 -26.73 4.39 -6.60
C TYR A 208 -27.62 3.90 -7.76
N HIS A 209 -27.24 2.84 -8.48
CA HIS A 209 -27.91 2.45 -9.74
C HIS A 209 -28.38 0.99 -9.82
N ARG A 210 -27.52 0.01 -9.48
CA ARG A 210 -27.91 -1.41 -9.43
C ARG A 210 -27.43 -2.07 -8.14
N ALA A 211 -28.21 -3.04 -7.67
CA ALA A 211 -27.76 -3.95 -6.63
C ALA A 211 -26.68 -4.90 -7.20
N PRO A 212 -25.56 -5.13 -6.50
CA PRO A 212 -24.55 -6.11 -6.91
C PRO A 212 -25.15 -7.53 -6.98
N SER A 213 -24.66 -8.34 -7.92
CA SER A 213 -25.03 -9.75 -8.02
C SER A 213 -24.16 -10.58 -7.09
N PHE A 214 -24.82 -11.28 -6.17
CA PHE A 214 -24.14 -12.12 -5.19
C PHE A 214 -24.23 -13.58 -5.62
N GLU A 215 -23.07 -14.17 -5.87
CA GLU A 215 -22.98 -15.59 -6.20
C GLU A 215 -22.13 -16.29 -5.13
N ASN A 216 -22.54 -17.46 -4.68
CA ASN A 216 -21.70 -18.34 -3.85
C ASN A 216 -21.15 -17.69 -2.54
N LEU A 217 -22.04 -17.12 -1.71
CA LEU A 217 -21.72 -16.52 -0.40
C LEU A 217 -21.98 -17.48 0.78
N GLY A 218 -21.44 -18.70 0.71
CA GLY A 218 -21.75 -19.77 1.68
C GLY A 218 -21.42 -19.47 3.16
N SER A 219 -20.54 -18.51 3.46
CA SER A 219 -20.09 -18.20 4.82
C SER A 219 -20.50 -16.80 5.34
N LEU A 220 -21.43 -16.12 4.68
CA LEU A 220 -21.78 -14.75 5.03
C LEU A 220 -22.49 -14.69 6.38
N ALA A 221 -21.84 -14.04 7.35
CA ALA A 221 -22.37 -13.86 8.70
C ALA A 221 -23.03 -12.48 8.89
N THR A 222 -22.57 -11.46 8.18
CA THR A 222 -23.10 -10.10 8.29
C THR A 222 -23.07 -9.41 6.93
N GLY A 223 -24.25 -9.14 6.38
CA GLY A 223 -24.45 -8.31 5.20
C GLY A 223 -25.21 -7.06 5.59
N THR A 224 -24.61 -5.88 5.42
CA THR A 224 -25.31 -4.60 5.55
C THR A 224 -25.34 -3.95 4.18
N ILE A 225 -26.55 -3.84 3.62
CA ILE A 225 -26.85 -3.08 2.42
C ILE A 225 -27.79 -1.96 2.86
N MET A 226 -27.32 -0.72 2.82
CA MET A 226 -28.12 0.48 3.13
C MET A 226 -28.29 1.33 1.89
#